data_AF-A0A535BXR8-F1
#
_entry.id   AF-A0A535BXR8-F1
#
_cell.length_a   1.000
_cell.length_b   1.000
_cell.length_c   1.000
_cell.angle_alpha   90.00
_cell.angle_beta   90.00
_cell.angle_gamma   90.00
#
_symmetry.space_group_name_H-M   'P 1'
#
loop_
_entity.id
_entity.type
_entity.pdbx_description
1 polymer ?
#
loop_
_entity_poly.entity_id
_entity_poly.type
_entity_poly.pdbx_seq_one_letter_code
_entity_poly.pdbx_strand_id
1 'polypeptide(L)'
;MRFVTRKNAAVDRIACPWLIRRFLDKEAEFLYVDPQEVARVAREKDAVPFDVDGAELGHVDGRCSFESILLKYGLDDPALGRLARIVHGAALYAWCREGLASEV
;
A
#
# COMPACT_ATOMS: atom_id res chain seq x y z
N MET A 1 -13.95 0.76 5.92
CA MET A 1 -13.36 0.63 4.57
C MET A 1 -12.71 -0.74 4.43
N ARG A 2 -12.65 -1.30 3.21
CA ARG A 2 -11.91 -2.53 2.95
C ARG A 2 -10.74 -2.24 2.02
N PHE A 3 -9.61 -2.88 2.30
CA PHE A 3 -8.40 -2.83 1.50
C PHE A 3 -7.97 -4.24 1.13
N VAL A 4 -7.40 -4.41 -0.04
CA VAL A 4 -6.92 -5.71 -0.51
C VAL A 4 -5.49 -5.60 -1.04
N THR A 5 -4.66 -6.58 -0.69
CA THR A 5 -3.30 -6.70 -1.23
C THR A 5 -2.91 -8.17 -1.34
N ARG A 6 -1.69 -8.42 -1.80
CA ARG A 6 -1.15 -9.77 -1.98
C ARG A 6 -0.72 -10.37 -0.64
N LYS A 7 -0.84 -11.69 -0.52
CA LYS A 7 -0.38 -12.44 0.65
C LYS A 7 1.15 -12.39 0.77
N ASN A 8 1.64 -12.80 1.94
CA ASN A 8 3.01 -12.67 2.42
C ASN A 8 3.36 -11.25 2.89
N ALA A 9 4.13 -11.20 3.98
CA ALA A 9 4.56 -9.98 4.61
C ALA A 9 5.58 -9.24 3.74
N ALA A 10 5.33 -7.95 3.54
CA ALA A 10 6.27 -6.99 3.00
C ALA A 10 6.09 -5.68 3.78
N VAL A 11 7.08 -4.79 3.71
CA VAL A 11 7.09 -3.55 4.50
C VAL A 11 5.82 -2.72 4.28
N ASP A 12 5.45 -2.47 3.02
CA ASP A 12 4.24 -1.72 2.69
C ASP A 12 2.96 -2.43 3.14
N ARG A 13 2.91 -3.77 3.00
CA ARG A 13 1.76 -4.61 3.41
C ARG A 13 1.55 -4.67 4.92
N ILE A 14 2.48 -4.14 5.72
CA ILE A 14 2.34 -4.01 7.18
C ILE A 14 2.19 -2.54 7.58
N ALA A 15 3.00 -1.64 6.99
CA ALA A 15 3.00 -0.22 7.32
C ALA A 15 1.70 0.48 6.89
N CYS A 16 1.17 0.16 5.70
CA CYS A 16 -0.05 0.77 5.18
C CYS A 16 -1.29 0.42 6.03
N PRO A 17 -1.51 -0.85 6.44
CA PRO A 17 -2.58 -1.18 7.38
C PRO A 17 -2.50 -0.44 8.72
N TRP A 18 -1.30 -0.26 9.27
CA TRP A 18 -1.10 0.53 10.50
C TRP A 18 -1.50 1.99 10.29
N LEU A 19 -1.03 2.61 9.21
CA LEU A 19 -1.34 4.01 8.86
C LEU A 19 -2.86 4.20 8.71
N ILE A 20 -3.49 3.35 7.90
CA ILE A 20 -4.93 3.41 7.63
C ILE A 20 -5.72 3.26 8.92
N ARG A 21 -5.43 2.25 9.75
CA ARG A 21 -6.16 2.04 11.01
C ARG A 21 -6.00 3.19 12.00
N ARG A 22 -4.82 3.80 12.02
CA ARG A 22 -4.50 4.80 13.04
C ARG A 22 -4.99 6.20 12.69
N PHE A 23 -5.02 6.55 11.40
CA PHE A 23 -5.24 7.92 10.94
C PHE A 23 -6.43 8.09 9.99
N LEU A 24 -6.96 7.01 9.41
CA LEU A 24 -8.03 7.08 8.41
C LEU A 24 -9.31 6.40 8.92
N ASP A 25 -9.25 5.10 9.19
CA ASP A 25 -10.41 4.30 9.58
C ASP A 25 -10.00 3.19 10.54
N LYS A 26 -10.34 3.35 11.82
CA LYS A 26 -10.05 2.39 12.89
C LYS A 26 -10.67 0.99 12.67
N GLU A 27 -11.79 0.92 11.94
CA GLU A 27 -12.52 -0.32 11.65
C GLU A 27 -12.13 -0.88 10.27
N ALA A 28 -11.07 -0.37 9.63
CA ALA A 28 -10.65 -0.85 8.32
C ALA A 28 -10.33 -2.36 8.33
N GLU A 29 -10.83 -3.07 7.32
CA GLU A 29 -10.55 -4.48 7.08
C GLU A 29 -9.50 -4.63 5.98
N PHE A 30 -8.60 -5.62 6.14
CA PHE A 30 -7.52 -5.89 5.18
C PHE A 30 -7.61 -7.34 4.71
N LEU A 31 -7.72 -7.51 3.40
CA LEU A 31 -7.78 -8.80 2.74
C LEU A 31 -6.42 -9.10 2.11
N TYR A 32 -5.83 -10.23 2.48
CA TYR A 32 -4.57 -10.71 1.92
C TYR A 32 -4.85 -11.94 1.06
N VAL A 33 -4.63 -11.81 -0.24
CA VAL A 33 -5.05 -12.82 -1.23
C VAL A 33 -3.89 -13.20 -2.15
N ASP A 34 -4.04 -14.26 -2.93
CA ASP A 34 -3.08 -14.56 -3.98
C ASP A 34 -2.94 -13.41 -4.99
N PRO A 35 -1.74 -13.16 -5.57
CA PRO A 35 -1.51 -12.05 -6.52
C PRO A 35 -2.56 -11.91 -7.62
N GLN A 36 -2.91 -13.01 -8.26
CA GLN A 36 -3.89 -13.09 -9.34
C GLN A 36 -5.33 -12.81 -8.88
N GLU A 37 -5.61 -12.90 -7.57
CA GLU A 37 -6.95 -12.73 -7.01
C GLU A 37 -7.27 -11.29 -6.61
N VAL A 38 -6.26 -10.41 -6.51
CA VAL A 38 -6.44 -9.04 -5.99
C VAL A 38 -7.50 -8.28 -6.76
N ALA A 39 -7.43 -8.27 -8.10
CA ALA A 39 -8.40 -7.55 -8.92
C ALA A 39 -9.83 -8.11 -8.82
N ARG A 40 -9.96 -9.44 -8.71
CA ARG A 40 -11.26 -10.10 -8.54
C ARG A 40 -11.87 -9.74 -7.19
N VAL A 41 -11.10 -9.89 -6.12
CA VAL A 41 -11.54 -9.64 -4.74
C VAL A 41 -11.82 -8.16 -4.49
N ALA A 42 -11.03 -7.25 -5.08
CA ALA A 42 -11.27 -5.81 -5.04
C ALA A 42 -12.68 -5.48 -5.52
N ARG A 43 -13.08 -6.03 -6.68
CA ARG A 43 -14.43 -5.83 -7.25
C ARG A 43 -15.52 -6.49 -6.42
N GLU A 44 -15.33 -7.74 -6.00
CA GLU A 44 -16.37 -8.50 -5.29
C GLU A 44 -16.63 -7.99 -3.86
N LYS A 45 -15.61 -7.42 -3.21
CA LYS A 45 -15.68 -6.99 -1.80
C LYS A 45 -15.74 -5.48 -1.64
N ASP A 46 -15.78 -4.74 -2.75
CA ASP A 46 -15.66 -3.27 -2.77
C ASP A 46 -14.45 -2.81 -1.94
N ALA A 47 -13.30 -3.41 -2.24
CA ALA A 47 -12.06 -3.24 -1.51
C ALA A 47 -11.02 -2.49 -2.36
N VAL A 48 -10.34 -1.52 -1.75
CA VAL A 48 -9.33 -0.69 -2.42
C VAL A 48 -8.01 -1.46 -2.51
N PRO A 49 -7.47 -1.72 -3.73
CA PRO A 49 -6.16 -2.34 -3.87
C PRO A 49 -5.04 -1.42 -3.40
N PHE A 50 -4.01 -1.97 -2.74
CA PHE A 50 -2.78 -1.26 -2.38
C PHE A 50 -1.57 -2.19 -2.45
N ASP A 51 -0.36 -1.65 -2.62
CA ASP A 51 0.89 -2.42 -2.75
C ASP A 51 0.85 -3.52 -3.85
N VAL A 52 0.21 -3.18 -4.97
CA VAL A 52 0.14 -4.00 -6.17
C VAL A 52 0.34 -3.14 -7.41
N ASP A 53 0.87 -3.75 -8.46
CA ASP A 53 1.13 -3.06 -9.72
C ASP A 53 -0.17 -2.55 -10.33
N GLY A 54 -0.12 -1.34 -10.90
CA GLY A 54 -1.26 -0.64 -11.49
C GLY A 54 -2.33 -0.15 -10.50
N ALA A 55 -2.18 -0.37 -9.19
CA ALA A 55 -3.10 0.23 -8.20
C ALA A 55 -2.78 1.69 -7.94
N GLU A 56 -3.82 2.50 -7.74
CA GLU A 56 -3.69 3.90 -7.32
C GLU A 56 -2.93 4.05 -5.99
N LEU A 57 -3.10 3.09 -5.06
CA LEU A 57 -2.37 3.01 -3.80
C LEU A 57 -1.18 2.04 -3.87
N GLY A 58 -0.61 1.86 -5.07
CA GLY A 58 0.62 1.11 -5.30
C GLY A 58 1.85 2.03 -5.34
N HIS A 59 2.91 1.51 -5.97
CA HIS A 59 4.10 2.30 -6.29
C HIS A 59 3.82 3.13 -7.55
N VAL A 60 3.75 4.46 -7.42
CA VAL A 60 3.28 5.37 -8.49
C VAL A 60 4.14 6.64 -8.49
N ASP A 61 4.66 7.04 -9.66
CA ASP A 61 5.52 8.23 -9.84
C ASP A 61 6.71 8.27 -8.87
N GLY A 62 7.34 7.13 -8.63
CA GLY A 62 8.46 7.01 -7.68
C GLY A 62 8.07 7.01 -6.21
N ARG A 63 6.77 7.09 -5.87
CA ARG A 63 6.28 6.93 -4.48
C ARG A 63 6.08 5.46 -4.15
N CYS A 64 6.27 5.07 -2.89
CA CYS A 64 5.79 3.79 -2.37
C CYS A 64 4.30 3.86 -1.98
N SER A 65 3.69 2.71 -1.68
CA SER A 65 2.27 2.63 -1.31
C SER A 65 1.91 3.51 -0.10
N PHE A 66 2.81 3.59 0.89
CA PHE A 66 2.63 4.43 2.08
C PHE A 66 2.50 5.91 1.71
N GLU A 67 3.36 6.40 0.82
CA GLU A 67 3.34 7.79 0.34
C GLU A 67 2.10 8.08 -0.52
N SER A 68 1.70 7.13 -1.38
CA SER A 68 0.47 7.22 -2.18
C SER A 68 -0.77 7.36 -1.28
N ILE A 69 -0.81 6.65 -0.14
CA ILE A 69 -1.90 6.78 0.85
C ILE A 69 -1.88 8.16 1.53
N LEU A 70 -0.71 8.64 1.97
CA LEU A 70 -0.60 9.97 2.58
C LEU A 70 -1.14 11.05 1.62
N LEU A 71 -0.74 10.98 0.35
CA LEU A 71 -1.17 11.93 -0.68
C LEU A 71 -2.68 11.83 -0.94
N LYS A 72 -3.20 10.62 -1.20
CA LYS A 72 -4.61 10.42 -1.56
C LYS A 72 -5.57 10.94 -0.49
N TYR A 73 -5.23 10.72 0.78
CA TYR A 73 -6.10 11.05 1.90
C TYR A 73 -5.71 12.35 2.63
N GLY A 74 -4.73 13.11 2.11
CA GLY A 74 -4.34 14.40 2.65
C GLY A 74 -3.78 14.32 4.08
N LEU A 75 -2.96 13.30 4.38
CA LEU A 75 -2.31 13.13 5.68
C LEU A 75 -0.95 13.85 5.68
N ASP A 76 -0.91 15.05 6.25
CA ASP A 76 0.21 16.00 6.15
C ASP A 76 1.07 16.14 7.42
N ASP A 77 0.91 15.23 8.39
CA ASP A 77 1.68 15.24 9.63
C ASP A 77 3.21 15.08 9.36
N PRO A 78 4.07 16.00 9.88
CA PRO A 78 5.51 15.95 9.64
C PRO A 78 6.20 14.66 10.13
N ALA A 79 5.69 14.02 11.18
CA ALA A 79 6.20 12.74 11.65
C ALA A 79 5.81 11.60 10.70
N LEU A 80 4.60 11.62 10.13
CA LEU A 80 4.21 10.69 9.06
C LEU A 80 5.09 10.88 7.82
N GLY A 81 5.43 12.12 7.45
CA GLY A 81 6.38 12.39 6.36
C GLY A 81 7.79 11.83 6.62
N ARG A 82 8.26 11.83 7.88
CA ARG A 82 9.54 11.17 8.23
C ARG A 82 9.43 9.66 8.13
N LEU A 83 8.33 9.08 8.62
CA LEU A 83 8.09 7.64 8.55
C LEU A 83 7.97 7.16 7.10
N ALA A 84 7.31 7.94 6.24
CA ALA A 84 7.19 7.66 4.81
C ALA A 84 8.55 7.44 4.15
N ARG A 85 9.54 8.31 4.42
CA ARG A 85 10.91 8.15 3.89
C ARG A 85 11.60 6.86 4.36
N ILE A 86 11.37 6.44 5.60
CA ILE A 86 11.92 5.19 6.14
C ILE A 86 11.26 3.99 5.45
N VAL A 87 9.93 4.01 5.35
CA VAL A 87 9.14 2.96 4.70
C VAL A 87 9.51 2.84 3.23
N HIS A 88 9.61 3.96 2.51
CA HIS A 88 10.03 4.03 1.11
C HIS A 88 11.36 3.33 0.87
N GLY A 89 12.40 3.65 1.64
CA GLY A 89 13.72 3.02 1.49
C GLY A 89 13.70 1.51 1.70
N ALA A 90 12.86 1.02 2.61
CA ALA A 90 12.73 -0.41 2.89
C ALA A 90 11.80 -1.13 1.88
N ALA A 91 10.79 -0.43 1.35
CA ALA A 91 9.82 -0.95 0.40
C ALA A 91 10.39 -1.09 -1.01
N LEU A 92 11.11 -0.09 -1.51
CA LEU A 92 11.71 -0.12 -2.86
C LEU A 92 12.69 -1.29 -3.04
N TYR A 93 13.47 -1.60 -2.01
CA TYR A 93 14.39 -2.74 -2.04
C TYR A 93 13.63 -4.06 -2.23
N ALA A 94 12.48 -4.23 -1.57
CA ALA A 94 11.64 -5.41 -1.72
C ALA A 94 10.95 -5.45 -3.09
N TRP A 95 10.39 -4.32 -3.54
CA TRP A 95 9.67 -4.19 -4.81
C TRP A 95 10.53 -4.55 -6.02
N CYS A 96 11.78 -4.06 -6.05
CA CYS A 96 12.74 -4.38 -7.10
C CYS A 96 13.09 -5.88 -7.14
N ARG A 97 13.27 -6.53 -5.96
CA ARG A 97 13.55 -7.99 -5.90
C ARG A 97 12.37 -8.86 -6.34
N GLU A 98 11.15 -8.36 -6.23
CA GLU A 98 9.95 -9.07 -6.69
C GLU A 98 9.75 -8.95 -8.21
N GLY A 99 10.60 -8.20 -8.93
CA GLY A 99 10.51 -8.03 -10.38
C GLY A 99 9.34 -7.17 -10.83
N LEU A 100 8.82 -6.32 -9.93
CA LEU A 100 7.61 -5.50 -10.16
C LEU A 100 7.96 -4.03 -10.45
N ALA A 101 9.24 -3.67 -10.45
CA ALA A 101 9.68 -2.37 -10.92
C ALA A 101 9.57 -2.36 -12.46
N SER A 102 8.48 -1.84 -13.00
CA SER A 102 8.51 -1.25 -14.35
C SER A 102 9.45 -0.05 -14.31
N GLU A 103 10.21 0.16 -15.39
CA GLU A 103 11.22 1.22 -15.51
C GLU A 103 10.63 2.56 -15.03
N VAL A 104 11.26 3.11 -13.99
CA VAL A 104 11.04 4.47 -13.47
C VAL A 104 11.12 5.52 -14.56
#